data_AF-A0A4U1YUF3-F1
#
_entry.id   AF-A0A4U1YUF3-F1
#
_cell.length_a   1.000
_cell.length_b   1.000
_cell.length_c   1.000
_cell.angle_alpha   90.00
_cell.angle_beta   90.00
_cell.angle_gamma   90.00
#
_symmetry.space_group_name_H-M   'P 1'
#
loop_
_entity.id
_entity.type
_entity.pdbx_description
1 polymer ?
#
loop_
_entity_poly.entity_id
_entity_poly.type
_entity_poly.pdbx_seq_one_letter_code
_entity_poly.pdbx_strand_id
1 'polypeptide(L)'
;MKLLKIAVSMLFILVLAGCGRVQPVMNVEDTPVALNLQSKQVKSAIYESAENRGWLVSEIKPGLIRAELYVRSHHAVVEIPYSDKFYSIHYVESENLKYDDGEIHRNYNRWVNNLNVDIKRKLAQMAAE
;
A
#
# COMPACT_ATOMS: atom_id res chain seq x y z
N MET A 1 42.96 12.89 -18.14
CA MET A 1 41.71 12.61 -18.87
C MET A 1 40.97 11.36 -18.40
N LYS A 2 41.62 10.19 -18.22
CA LYS A 2 40.94 8.97 -17.70
C LYS A 2 40.42 9.12 -16.25
N LEU A 3 41.19 9.74 -15.35
CA LEU A 3 40.79 9.98 -13.96
C LEU A 3 39.62 10.98 -13.83
N LEU A 4 39.58 12.02 -14.67
CA LEU A 4 38.45 12.95 -14.75
C LEU A 4 37.17 12.25 -15.23
N LYS A 5 37.29 11.34 -16.22
CA LYS A 5 36.16 10.52 -16.70
C LYS A 5 35.64 9.54 -15.62
N ILE A 6 36.52 8.96 -14.81
CA ILE A 6 36.14 8.07 -13.70
C ILE A 6 35.46 8.87 -12.59
N ALA A 7 35.98 10.05 -12.23
CA ALA A 7 35.37 10.92 -11.23
C ALA A 7 33.98 11.43 -11.65
N VAL A 8 33.81 11.81 -12.92
CA VAL A 8 32.51 12.21 -13.48
C VAL A 8 31.52 11.04 -13.49
N SER A 9 31.97 9.84 -13.85
CA SER A 9 31.13 8.63 -13.83
C SER A 9 30.66 8.27 -12.41
N MET A 10 31.53 8.41 -11.41
CA MET A 10 31.21 8.12 -10.01
C MET A 10 30.25 9.17 -9.40
N LEU A 11 30.39 10.44 -9.80
CA LEU A 11 29.49 11.52 -9.39
C LEU A 11 28.06 11.32 -9.93
N PHE A 12 27.90 10.80 -11.15
CA PHE A 12 26.58 10.48 -11.71
C PHE A 12 25.83 9.36 -10.96
N ILE A 13 26.55 8.39 -10.39
CA ILE A 13 25.94 7.28 -9.64
C ILE A 13 25.40 7.75 -8.27
N LEU A 14 26.06 8.73 -7.62
CA LEU A 14 25.60 9.26 -6.32
C LEU A 14 24.32 10.10 -6.44
N VAL A 15 24.09 10.77 -7.57
CA VAL A 15 22.89 11.63 -7.75
C VAL A 15 21.60 10.80 -7.89
N LEU A 16 21.69 9.56 -8.40
CA LEU A 16 20.52 8.70 -8.62
C LEU A 16 19.94 8.09 -7.33
N ALA A 17 20.67 8.12 -6.21
CA ALA A 17 20.20 7.55 -4.94
C ALA A 17 19.23 8.48 -4.16
N GLY A 18 19.10 9.75 -4.55
CA GLY A 18 18.34 10.77 -3.82
C GLY A 18 16.88 10.96 -4.24
N CYS A 19 16.53 10.69 -5.49
CA CYS A 19 15.28 11.18 -6.10
C CYS A 19 13.98 10.40 -5.79
N GLY A 20 13.92 9.61 -4.71
CA GLY A 20 12.76 8.73 -4.48
C GLY A 20 12.39 8.49 -3.03
N ARG A 21 12.82 9.35 -2.10
CA ARG A 21 12.52 9.13 -0.68
C ARG A 21 11.09 9.52 -0.31
N VAL A 22 10.65 10.67 -0.76
CA VAL A 22 9.30 11.22 -0.58
C VAL A 22 8.61 11.20 -1.94
N GLN A 23 7.34 10.83 -1.95
CA GLN A 23 6.53 10.59 -3.15
C GLN A 23 5.08 10.99 -2.84
N PRO A 24 4.25 11.33 -3.86
CA PRO A 24 2.82 11.49 -3.64
C PRO A 24 2.20 10.27 -2.93
N VAL A 25 1.27 10.51 -2.01
CA VAL A 25 0.53 9.46 -1.29
C VAL A 25 -0.20 8.58 -2.30
N MET A 26 0.03 7.27 -2.20
CA MET A 26 -0.71 6.27 -2.97
C MET A 26 -2.03 5.96 -2.29
N ASN A 27 -3.12 6.23 -2.99
CA ASN A 27 -4.42 5.60 -2.75
C ASN A 27 -4.67 4.57 -3.85
N VAL A 28 -5.43 3.53 -3.49
CA VAL A 28 -5.96 2.55 -4.45
C VAL A 28 -7.44 2.85 -4.61
N GLU A 29 -7.87 3.11 -5.83
CA GLU A 29 -9.23 3.54 -6.12
C GLU A 29 -9.97 2.45 -6.90
N ASP A 30 -11.19 2.13 -6.45
CA ASP A 30 -12.20 1.35 -7.16
C ASP A 30 -11.67 0.09 -7.85
N THR A 31 -10.85 -0.69 -7.15
CA THR A 31 -10.34 -1.94 -7.71
C THR A 31 -11.49 -2.93 -7.87
N PRO A 32 -11.74 -3.45 -9.10
CA PRO A 32 -12.90 -4.29 -9.36
C PRO A 32 -12.77 -5.67 -8.70
N VAL A 33 -13.92 -6.20 -8.28
CA VAL A 33 -14.10 -7.54 -7.74
C VAL A 33 -14.84 -8.40 -8.77
N ALA A 34 -14.51 -9.69 -8.85
CA ALA A 34 -15.20 -10.63 -9.73
C ALA A 34 -16.69 -10.79 -9.35
N LEU A 35 -17.58 -10.87 -10.35
CA LEU A 35 -19.04 -10.86 -10.16
C LEU A 35 -19.60 -12.05 -9.37
N ASN A 36 -18.81 -13.12 -9.21
CA ASN A 36 -19.19 -14.32 -8.44
C ASN A 36 -18.84 -14.23 -6.95
N LEU A 37 -18.18 -13.15 -6.50
CA LEU A 37 -17.82 -12.97 -5.10
C LEU A 37 -18.84 -12.11 -4.35
N GLN A 38 -19.15 -12.52 -3.13
CA GLN A 38 -20.00 -11.77 -2.21
C GLN A 38 -19.16 -10.82 -1.34
N SER A 39 -19.77 -9.77 -0.83
CA SER A 39 -19.12 -8.79 0.06
C SER A 39 -18.40 -9.45 1.27
N LYS A 40 -18.94 -10.54 1.81
CA LYS A 40 -18.30 -11.31 2.89
C LYS A 40 -16.98 -11.96 2.45
N GLN A 41 -16.88 -12.45 1.20
CA GLN A 41 -15.65 -13.01 0.65
C GLN A 41 -14.62 -11.91 0.41
N VAL A 42 -15.05 -10.74 -0.09
CA VAL A 42 -14.18 -9.57 -0.25
C VAL A 42 -13.61 -9.13 1.09
N LYS A 43 -14.46 -9.05 2.13
CA LYS A 43 -14.03 -8.80 3.51
C LYS A 43 -12.96 -9.80 3.95
N SER A 44 -13.21 -11.10 3.78
CA SER A 44 -12.25 -12.16 4.17
C SER A 44 -10.92 -11.99 3.44
N ALA A 45 -10.96 -11.71 2.14
CA ALA A 45 -9.75 -11.49 1.34
C ALA A 45 -8.92 -10.30 1.83
N ILE A 46 -9.58 -9.21 2.23
CA ILE A 46 -8.93 -8.03 2.80
C ILE A 46 -8.30 -8.37 4.16
N TYR A 47 -9.07 -8.99 5.07
CA TYR A 47 -8.58 -9.39 6.40
C TYR A 47 -7.35 -10.28 6.30
N GLU A 48 -7.46 -11.39 5.56
CA GLU A 48 -6.37 -12.36 5.45
C GLU A 48 -5.12 -11.74 4.81
N SER A 49 -5.28 -10.92 3.77
CA SER A 49 -4.14 -10.28 3.08
C SER A 49 -3.45 -9.25 3.98
N ALA A 50 -4.21 -8.49 4.75
CA ALA A 50 -3.72 -7.49 5.68
C ALA A 50 -2.99 -8.13 6.87
N GLU A 51 -3.60 -9.12 7.52
CA GLU A 51 -3.01 -9.85 8.66
C GLU A 51 -1.71 -10.56 8.26
N ASN A 52 -1.67 -11.20 7.08
CA ASN A 52 -0.46 -11.84 6.55
C ASN A 52 0.69 -10.84 6.32
N ARG A 53 0.38 -9.56 6.14
CA ARG A 53 1.34 -8.47 6.01
C ARG A 53 1.66 -7.77 7.34
N GLY A 54 1.08 -8.23 8.43
CA GLY A 54 1.26 -7.67 9.78
C GLY A 54 0.43 -6.43 10.06
N TRP A 55 -0.59 -6.13 9.23
CA TRP A 55 -1.54 -5.08 9.55
C TRP A 55 -2.52 -5.57 10.63
N LEU A 56 -2.81 -4.70 11.58
CA LEU A 56 -3.89 -4.88 12.54
C LEU A 56 -5.18 -4.37 11.90
N VAL A 57 -6.17 -5.24 11.76
CA VAL A 57 -7.42 -4.94 11.05
C VAL A 57 -8.61 -4.90 12.00
N SER A 58 -9.49 -3.93 11.77
CA SER A 58 -10.77 -3.80 12.47
C SER A 58 -11.85 -3.32 11.51
N GLU A 59 -13.07 -3.81 11.69
CA GLU A 59 -14.22 -3.31 10.93
C GLU A 59 -14.82 -2.15 11.70
N ILE A 60 -14.84 -0.97 11.07
CA ILE A 60 -15.43 0.24 11.67
C ILE A 60 -16.96 0.19 11.54
N LYS A 61 -17.44 -0.27 10.39
CA LYS A 61 -18.85 -0.51 10.06
C LYS A 61 -18.93 -1.45 8.84
N PRO A 62 -20.10 -2.06 8.55
CA PRO A 62 -20.26 -2.87 7.35
C PRO A 62 -19.78 -2.13 6.09
N GLY A 63 -18.89 -2.75 5.32
CA GLY A 63 -18.32 -2.17 4.11
C GLY A 63 -17.14 -1.21 4.32
N LEU A 64 -16.62 -1.07 5.55
CA LEU A 64 -15.45 -0.24 5.86
C LEU A 64 -14.53 -0.90 6.89
N ILE A 65 -13.32 -1.24 6.46
CA ILE A 65 -12.24 -1.76 7.31
C ILE A 65 -11.22 -0.66 7.57
N ARG A 66 -10.70 -0.59 8.80
CA ARG A 66 -9.49 0.16 9.13
C ARG A 66 -8.35 -0.83 9.33
N ALA A 67 -7.19 -0.53 8.76
CA ALA A 67 -5.97 -1.30 8.90
C ALA A 67 -4.82 -0.41 9.39
N GLU A 68 -4.08 -0.88 10.38
CA GLU A 68 -2.93 -0.18 10.95
C GLU A 68 -1.66 -1.02 10.84
N LEU A 69 -0.53 -0.39 10.50
CA LEU A 69 0.76 -1.06 10.40
C LEU A 69 1.80 -0.35 11.26
N TYR A 70 2.46 -1.12 12.13
CA TYR A 70 3.56 -0.64 12.97
C TYR A 70 4.87 -1.32 12.56
N VAL A 71 5.85 -0.54 12.09
CA VAL A 71 7.17 -1.03 11.67
C VAL A 71 8.28 -0.20 12.30
N ARG A 72 8.91 -0.75 13.35
CA ARG A 72 9.92 -0.05 14.16
C ARG A 72 9.29 1.23 14.72
N SER A 73 9.76 2.41 14.30
CA SER A 73 9.22 3.72 14.68
C SER A 73 8.14 4.25 13.72
N HIS A 74 7.83 3.55 12.62
CA HIS A 74 6.89 4.04 11.61
C HIS A 74 5.50 3.46 11.88
N HIS A 75 4.47 4.28 11.69
CA HIS A 75 3.07 3.88 11.80
C HIS A 75 2.27 4.42 10.62
N ALA A 76 1.37 3.61 10.08
CA ALA A 76 0.47 3.99 9.00
C ALA A 76 -0.94 3.45 9.26
N VAL A 77 -1.94 4.28 8.98
CA VAL A 77 -3.35 3.93 9.06
C VAL A 77 -3.99 4.11 7.70
N VAL A 78 -4.75 3.10 7.26
CA VAL A 78 -5.55 3.16 6.04
C VAL A 78 -6.99 2.74 6.30
N GLU A 79 -7.89 3.27 5.49
CA GLU A 79 -9.28 2.83 5.39
C GLU A 79 -9.53 2.13 4.07
N ILE A 80 -10.25 1.02 4.13
CA ILE A 80 -10.50 0.11 3.02
C ILE A 80 -12.01 -0.03 2.88
N PRO A 81 -12.69 0.89 2.18
CA PRO A 81 -14.09 0.70 1.83
C PRO A 81 -14.19 -0.43 0.80
N TYR A 82 -15.22 -1.25 0.92
CA TYR A 82 -15.41 -2.42 0.06
C TYR A 82 -16.89 -2.78 -0.12
N SER A 83 -17.16 -3.48 -1.22
CA SER A 83 -18.45 -4.09 -1.54
C SER A 83 -18.22 -5.44 -2.24
N ASP A 84 -19.27 -6.05 -2.77
CA ASP A 84 -19.18 -7.18 -3.70
C ASP A 84 -18.65 -6.80 -5.10
N LYS A 85 -18.53 -5.49 -5.40
CA LYS A 85 -18.12 -4.97 -6.72
C LYS A 85 -16.74 -4.36 -6.74
N PHE A 86 -16.28 -3.80 -5.63
CA PHE A 86 -15.03 -3.06 -5.57
C PHE A 86 -14.42 -3.04 -4.16
N TYR A 87 -13.17 -2.62 -4.08
CA TYR A 87 -12.56 -2.09 -2.86
C TYR A 87 -11.57 -0.96 -3.19
N SER A 88 -11.27 -0.13 -2.20
CA SER A 88 -10.25 0.92 -2.26
C SER A 88 -9.30 0.82 -1.07
N ILE A 89 -8.19 1.55 -1.08
CA ILE A 89 -7.28 1.71 0.06
C ILE A 89 -6.92 3.19 0.14
N HIS A 90 -7.41 3.88 1.17
CA HIS A 90 -7.20 5.30 1.37
C HIS A 90 -6.30 5.57 2.56
N TYR A 91 -5.35 6.47 2.38
CA TYR A 91 -4.57 7.05 3.46
C TYR A 91 -5.48 7.73 4.49
N VAL A 92 -5.21 7.51 5.77
CA VAL A 92 -5.86 8.22 6.88
C VAL A 92 -4.85 9.07 7.62
N GLU A 93 -3.82 8.44 8.19
CA GLU A 93 -2.78 9.12 8.96
C GLU A 93 -1.49 8.29 9.01
N SER A 94 -0.41 8.92 9.46
CA SER A 94 0.88 8.25 9.63
C SER A 94 1.80 8.97 10.58
N GLU A 95 2.67 8.20 11.24
CA GLU A 95 3.76 8.72 12.06
C GLU A 95 5.13 8.31 11.48
N ASN A 96 6.11 9.22 11.58
CA ASN A 96 7.48 9.02 11.09
C ASN A 96 7.60 8.66 9.60
N LEU A 97 6.58 8.96 8.80
CA LEU A 97 6.57 8.74 7.35
C LEU A 97 6.71 10.03 6.54
N LYS A 98 7.07 11.16 7.17
CA LYS A 98 7.27 12.44 6.47
C LYS A 98 6.06 12.86 5.63
N TYR A 99 4.85 12.63 6.15
CA TYR A 99 3.66 13.13 5.49
C TYR A 99 3.66 14.66 5.56
N ASP A 100 3.62 15.29 4.39
CA ASP A 100 3.52 16.74 4.24
C ASP A 100 2.88 17.03 2.87
N ASP A 101 1.83 17.85 2.87
CA ASP A 101 1.09 18.30 1.67
C ASP A 101 0.83 17.22 0.59
N GLY A 102 0.36 16.03 1.02
CA GLY A 102 0.04 14.94 0.09
C GLY A 102 1.25 14.15 -0.42
N GLU A 103 2.46 14.45 0.05
CA GLU A 103 3.63 13.60 -0.13
C GLU A 103 3.93 12.78 1.13
N ILE A 104 4.60 11.64 0.96
CA ILE A 104 4.91 10.68 2.02
C ILE A 104 6.15 9.85 1.67
N HIS A 105 6.79 9.28 2.69
CA HIS A 105 7.91 8.38 2.51
C HIS A 105 7.52 7.15 1.68
N ARG A 106 8.32 6.80 0.66
CA ARG A 106 8.09 5.68 -0.29
C ARG A 106 7.72 4.32 0.33
N ASN A 107 8.07 4.10 1.59
CA ASN A 107 7.75 2.85 2.29
C ASN A 107 6.24 2.71 2.50
N TYR A 108 5.52 3.80 2.76
CA TYR A 108 4.07 3.79 2.84
C TYR A 108 3.47 3.26 1.53
N ASN A 109 3.83 3.87 0.39
CA ASN A 109 3.37 3.45 -0.93
C ASN A 109 3.72 1.97 -1.22
N ARG A 110 4.90 1.52 -0.79
CA ARG A 110 5.28 0.11 -0.90
C ARG A 110 4.37 -0.80 -0.08
N TRP A 111 4.02 -0.42 1.15
CA TRP A 111 3.13 -1.22 2.01
C TRP A 111 1.72 -1.29 1.45
N VAL A 112 1.16 -0.15 0.99
CA VAL A 112 -0.15 -0.09 0.33
C VAL A 112 -0.18 -0.93 -0.95
N ASN A 113 0.84 -0.80 -1.80
CA ASN A 113 0.92 -1.60 -3.02
C ASN A 113 1.03 -3.10 -2.74
N ASN A 114 1.82 -3.49 -1.74
CA ASN A 114 1.94 -4.89 -1.33
C ASN A 114 0.61 -5.45 -0.83
N LEU A 115 -0.13 -4.68 -0.04
CA LEU A 115 -1.46 -5.05 0.43
C LEU A 115 -2.42 -5.23 -0.75
N ASN A 116 -2.48 -4.25 -1.67
CA ASN A 116 -3.30 -4.31 -2.88
C ASN A 116 -3.02 -5.56 -3.73
N VAL A 117 -1.74 -5.86 -3.97
CA VAL A 117 -1.33 -7.03 -4.76
C VAL A 117 -1.82 -8.33 -4.11
N ASP A 118 -1.74 -8.44 -2.79
CA ASP A 118 -2.16 -9.66 -2.09
C ASP A 118 -3.68 -9.78 -2.03
N ILE A 119 -4.41 -8.68 -1.82
CA ILE A 119 -5.88 -8.67 -1.92
C ILE A 119 -6.31 -9.13 -3.30
N LYS A 120 -5.72 -8.57 -4.39
CA LYS A 120 -6.00 -9.01 -5.76
C LYS A 120 -5.73 -10.50 -5.96
N ARG A 121 -4.60 -11.01 -5.45
CA ARG A 121 -4.27 -12.43 -5.55
C ARG A 121 -5.29 -13.30 -4.81
N LYS A 122 -5.68 -12.91 -3.61
CA LYS A 122 -6.64 -13.67 -2.80
C LYS A 122 -8.04 -13.67 -3.42
N LEU A 123 -8.50 -12.53 -3.93
CA LEU A 123 -9.76 -12.44 -4.65
C LEU A 123 -9.75 -13.31 -5.91
N ALA A 124 -8.67 -13.28 -6.69
CA ALA A 124 -8.53 -14.10 -7.89
C ALA A 124 -8.56 -15.62 -7.56
N GLN A 125 -7.95 -16.01 -6.45
CA GLN A 125 -8.02 -17.39 -5.96
C GLN A 125 -9.45 -17.78 -5.58
N MET A 126 -10.13 -16.97 -4.76
CA MET A 126 -11.51 -17.24 -4.33
C MET A 126 -12.51 -17.27 -5.50
N ALA A 127 -12.27 -16.49 -6.55
CA ALA A 127 -13.14 -16.46 -7.72
C ALA A 127 -12.97 -17.69 -8.64
N ALA A 128 -11.87 -18.43 -8.50
CA ALA A 128 -11.58 -19.64 -9.28
C ALA A 128 -12.05 -20.93 -8.58
N GLU A 129 -12.46 -20.84 -7.31
CA GLU A 129 -13.10 -21.91 -6.53
C GLU A 129 -14.60 -22.03 -6.87
#